data_AF-A0AAE1LTS9-F1
#
_entry.id   AF-A0AAE1LTS9-F1
#
_cell.length_a   1.000
_cell.length_b   1.000
_cell.length_c   1.000
_cell.angle_alpha   90.00
_cell.angle_beta   90.00
_cell.angle_gamma   90.00
#
_symmetry.space_group_name_H-M   'P 1'
#
loop_
_entity.id
_entity.type
_entity.pdbx_description
1 polymer ?
#
loop_
_entity_poly.entity_id
_entity_poly.type
_entity_poly.pdbx_seq_one_letter_code
_entity_poly.pdbx_strand_id
1 'polypeptide(L)'
;MGANVVAIVCDMGNRGLLSALGFCTRKDSLKWCIPNPVNPDVKVWCVPDPVHVFKSMKECLCANRYIQLHQQVVAEYGLPSDMVDIEHIEWLEKFQRDDSLQLVPGLTLKDLSSSHFSKMKVKSSLKVVNPRTSAALKYLVVKGLVPEAFETTAWFLKVMNRWFQLMSSRNPQCALGLRKEEVHTQALEHLRLVISVFKFMEIPGGWKPVQSHVIFATEAILEIENHLINQKKYEFLKTGTFTTDVVENINSCIRIRNPNPTPLECKTRLKHIAISQFQMKINSSSYNYDGAEDYVDLLVQSNSSSHSDPQHDFDFSSLKWIGCVPDNRKSHEDDVCYRICGYVVISLNRRRILLCKDCIQKLRHSKETPHPHSLFLMLTDFIPGAQFPVIDEVFQLLRLIEHNLIVWLPKIRHLERLDLLIESIVLPATAPFHLPTCHSVKDKLVKAFTVMRFRQLALSDLSSTEKNSSSSLASKTAGGHYLAHNYRRPTSQITPRRKQPAASLKRTILYFF
;
A
#
# COMPACT_ATOMS: atom_id res chain seq x y z
N MET A 1 -33.13 -21.50 4.34
CA MET A 1 -32.92 -20.04 4.32
C MET A 1 -32.24 -19.70 3.01
N GLY A 2 -32.84 -18.81 2.19
CA GLY A 2 -32.24 -18.37 0.93
C GLY A 2 -31.16 -17.31 1.14
N ALA A 3 -30.20 -17.20 0.21
CA ALA A 3 -29.24 -16.11 0.19
C ALA A 3 -29.93 -14.79 -0.18
N ASN A 4 -29.61 -13.70 0.52
CA ASN A 4 -30.11 -12.38 0.18
C ASN A 4 -29.03 -11.60 -0.59
N VAL A 5 -29.27 -11.37 -1.88
CA VAL A 5 -28.35 -10.63 -2.75
C VAL A 5 -28.55 -9.13 -2.54
N VAL A 6 -27.59 -8.52 -1.83
CA VAL A 6 -27.59 -7.07 -1.59
C VAL A 6 -27.01 -6.32 -2.78
N ALA A 7 -25.91 -6.79 -3.35
CA ALA A 7 -25.23 -6.08 -4.42
C ALA A 7 -24.66 -6.99 -5.50
N ILE A 8 -24.50 -6.42 -6.69
CA ILE A 8 -23.80 -7.00 -7.84
C ILE A 8 -22.53 -6.16 -8.07
N VAL A 9 -21.37 -6.82 -8.14
CA VAL A 9 -20.09 -6.15 -8.45
C VAL A 9 -19.71 -6.49 -9.88
N CYS A 10 -19.31 -5.48 -10.66
CA CYS A 10 -18.98 -5.68 -12.08
C CYS A 10 -17.80 -4.85 -12.55
N ASP A 11 -17.14 -5.30 -13.61
CA ASP A 11 -16.13 -4.50 -14.32
C ASP A 11 -16.79 -3.33 -15.11
N MET A 12 -16.02 -2.28 -15.36
CA MET A 12 -16.45 -1.04 -16.04
C MET A 12 -16.83 -1.24 -17.52
N GLY A 13 -16.47 -2.40 -18.10
CA GLY A 13 -16.84 -2.79 -19.47
C GLY A 13 -18.30 -3.22 -19.64
N ASN A 14 -18.99 -3.59 -18.56
CA ASN A 14 -20.31 -4.24 -18.62
C ASN A 14 -21.50 -3.30 -18.83
N ARG A 15 -21.30 -2.14 -19.49
CA ARG A 15 -22.32 -1.08 -19.59
C ARG A 15 -23.59 -1.51 -20.31
N GLY A 16 -23.48 -2.35 -21.35
CA GLY A 16 -24.64 -2.88 -22.07
C GLY A 16 -25.52 -3.75 -21.18
N LEU A 17 -24.89 -4.67 -20.41
CA LEU A 17 -25.59 -5.51 -19.44
C LEU A 17 -26.24 -4.66 -18.33
N LEU A 18 -25.51 -3.69 -17.78
CA LEU A 18 -26.04 -2.80 -16.75
C LEU A 18 -27.27 -2.02 -17.26
N SER A 19 -27.22 -1.52 -18.49
CA SER A 19 -28.37 -0.85 -19.12
C SER A 19 -29.56 -1.78 -19.29
N ALA A 20 -29.34 -3.02 -19.72
CA ALA A 20 -30.41 -4.01 -19.89
C ALA A 20 -31.06 -4.40 -18.55
N LEU A 21 -30.30 -4.38 -17.46
CA LEU A 21 -30.79 -4.60 -16.09
C LEU A 21 -31.46 -3.35 -15.48
N GLY A 22 -31.45 -2.20 -16.18
CA GLY A 22 -32.09 -0.97 -15.73
C GLY A 22 -31.23 -0.08 -14.83
N PHE A 23 -29.92 -0.32 -14.78
CA PHE A 23 -28.92 0.64 -14.26
C PHE A 23 -28.55 1.65 -15.34
N CYS A 24 -28.03 2.82 -14.93
CA CYS A 24 -27.60 3.83 -15.90
C CYS A 24 -26.33 4.56 -15.45
N THR A 25 -25.38 4.71 -16.36
CA THR A 25 -24.06 5.32 -16.11
C THR A 25 -23.88 6.65 -16.85
N ARG A 26 -24.94 7.23 -17.42
CA ARG A 26 -24.89 8.55 -18.07
C ARG A 26 -24.90 9.66 -17.02
N LYS A 27 -24.18 10.76 -17.29
CA LYS A 27 -23.95 11.89 -16.37
C LYS A 27 -25.23 12.34 -15.64
N ASP A 28 -26.28 12.64 -16.38
CA ASP A 28 -27.49 13.27 -15.85
C ASP A 28 -28.56 12.28 -15.41
N SER A 29 -28.28 10.98 -15.49
CA SER A 29 -29.25 9.92 -15.19
C SER A 29 -28.58 8.73 -14.52
N LEU A 30 -27.60 8.97 -13.64
CA LEU A 30 -26.93 7.91 -12.90
C LEU A 30 -27.95 7.13 -12.06
N LYS A 31 -27.94 5.80 -12.19
CA LYS A 31 -28.83 4.89 -11.45
C LYS A 31 -28.08 3.64 -11.04
N TRP A 32 -27.79 3.54 -9.75
CA TRP A 32 -26.95 2.49 -9.13
C TRP A 32 -27.70 1.45 -8.31
N CYS A 33 -29.03 1.56 -8.20
CA CYS A 33 -29.87 0.54 -7.59
C CYS A 33 -31.11 0.24 -8.44
N ILE A 34 -31.60 -0.99 -8.35
CA ILE A 34 -32.85 -1.45 -8.95
C ILE A 34 -33.65 -2.27 -7.93
N PRO A 35 -34.97 -2.43 -8.10
CA PRO A 35 -35.74 -3.41 -7.34
C PRO A 35 -35.23 -4.83 -7.57
N ASN A 36 -35.26 -5.67 -6.55
CA ASN A 36 -34.93 -7.08 -6.67
C ASN A 36 -36.02 -7.77 -7.54
N PRO A 37 -35.63 -8.63 -8.51
CA PRO A 37 -36.58 -9.22 -9.46
C PRO A 37 -37.60 -10.17 -8.81
N VAL A 38 -37.30 -10.69 -7.61
CA VAL A 38 -38.20 -11.60 -6.86
C VAL A 38 -38.98 -10.84 -5.80
N ASN A 39 -38.38 -9.83 -5.16
CA ASN A 39 -39.03 -9.00 -4.15
C ASN A 39 -38.79 -7.51 -4.43
N PRO A 40 -39.73 -6.81 -5.12
CA PRO A 40 -39.56 -5.41 -5.48
C PRO A 40 -39.33 -4.44 -4.32
N ASP A 41 -39.69 -4.81 -3.08
CA ASP A 41 -39.47 -3.99 -1.88
C ASP A 41 -38.01 -3.98 -1.44
N VAL A 42 -37.21 -4.92 -1.94
CA VAL A 42 -35.77 -5.02 -1.65
C VAL A 42 -34.99 -4.42 -2.81
N LYS A 43 -34.01 -3.57 -2.50
CA LYS A 43 -33.10 -3.02 -3.51
C LYS A 43 -31.91 -3.95 -3.75
N VAL A 44 -31.44 -3.97 -4.99
CA VAL A 44 -30.14 -4.52 -5.38
C VAL A 44 -29.28 -3.39 -5.91
N TRP A 45 -28.12 -3.20 -5.31
CA TRP A 45 -27.15 -2.18 -5.72
C TRP A 45 -26.16 -2.76 -6.72
N CYS A 46 -25.70 -1.94 -7.66
CA CYS A 46 -24.56 -2.26 -8.51
C CYS A 46 -23.35 -1.47 -8.01
N VAL A 47 -22.21 -2.14 -7.89
CA VAL A 47 -20.94 -1.53 -7.52
C VAL A 47 -19.93 -1.80 -8.63
N PRO A 48 -19.59 -0.80 -9.47
CA PRO A 48 -18.43 -0.90 -10.35
C PRO A 48 -17.18 -1.19 -9.51
N ASP A 49 -16.38 -2.16 -9.92
CA ASP A 49 -15.24 -2.61 -9.12
C ASP A 49 -14.29 -1.43 -8.79
N PRO A 50 -14.16 -1.05 -7.50
CA PRO A 50 -13.36 0.09 -7.10
C PRO A 50 -11.88 -0.01 -7.51
N VAL A 51 -11.35 -1.23 -7.67
CA VAL A 51 -9.96 -1.47 -8.10
C VAL A 51 -9.76 -1.10 -9.57
N HIS A 52 -10.67 -1.51 -10.46
CA HIS A 52 -10.66 -1.07 -11.86
C HIS A 52 -10.95 0.42 -12.02
N VAL A 53 -11.85 0.98 -11.21
CA VAL A 53 -12.16 2.42 -11.22
C VAL A 53 -10.94 3.24 -10.82
N PHE A 54 -10.22 2.83 -9.76
CA PHE A 54 -8.99 3.50 -9.32
C PHE A 54 -7.89 3.48 -10.39
N LYS A 55 -7.71 2.33 -11.05
CA LYS A 55 -6.78 2.20 -12.18
C LYS A 55 -7.15 3.16 -13.31
N SER A 56 -8.42 3.16 -13.69
CA SER A 56 -8.95 4.01 -14.76
C SER A 56 -8.82 5.50 -14.45
N MET A 57 -8.92 5.90 -13.18
CA MET A 57 -8.71 7.29 -12.77
C MET A 57 -7.25 7.72 -13.00
N LYS A 58 -6.29 6.91 -12.57
CA LYS A 58 -4.87 7.18 -12.85
C LYS A 58 -4.61 7.29 -14.35
N GLU A 59 -5.12 6.34 -15.12
CA GLU A 59 -4.96 6.36 -16.58
C GLU A 59 -5.65 7.57 -17.24
N CYS A 60 -6.77 8.03 -16.69
CA CYS A 60 -7.44 9.24 -17.14
C CYS A 60 -6.56 10.48 -16.94
N LEU A 61 -5.94 10.63 -15.76
CA LEU A 61 -5.00 11.73 -15.49
C LEU A 61 -3.78 11.65 -16.44
N CYS A 62 -3.16 10.49 -16.58
CA CYS A 62 -2.01 10.32 -17.47
C CYS A 62 -2.34 10.61 -18.94
N ALA A 63 -3.49 10.14 -19.44
CA ALA A 63 -3.87 10.29 -20.84
C ALA A 63 -4.31 11.72 -21.20
N ASN A 64 -4.97 12.43 -20.28
CA ASN A 64 -5.47 13.79 -20.53
C ASN A 64 -4.51 14.89 -20.05
N ARG A 65 -3.39 14.51 -19.43
CA ARG A 65 -2.37 15.37 -18.80
C ARG A 65 -2.85 16.11 -17.55
N TYR A 66 -4.06 16.66 -17.57
CA TYR A 66 -4.61 17.38 -16.43
C TYR A 66 -6.09 17.08 -16.20
N ILE A 67 -6.55 17.43 -14.99
CA ILE A 67 -7.95 17.50 -14.57
C ILE A 67 -8.16 18.88 -13.95
N GLN A 68 -9.22 19.58 -14.34
CA GLN A 68 -9.57 20.89 -13.76
C GLN A 68 -10.63 20.69 -12.67
N LEU A 69 -10.36 21.19 -11.48
CA LEU A 69 -11.27 21.17 -10.34
C LEU A 69 -12.25 22.34 -10.42
N HIS A 70 -13.44 22.14 -9.86
CA HIS A 70 -14.41 23.21 -9.76
C HIS A 70 -13.96 24.28 -8.76
N GLN A 71 -14.21 25.56 -9.06
CA GLN A 71 -13.77 26.69 -8.24
C GLN A 71 -14.25 26.63 -6.79
N GLN A 72 -15.43 26.04 -6.54
CA GLN A 72 -15.91 25.82 -5.18
C GLN A 72 -14.98 24.91 -4.36
N VAL A 73 -14.45 23.84 -4.96
CA VAL A 73 -13.50 22.93 -4.29
C VAL A 73 -12.19 23.65 -4.02
N VAL A 74 -11.74 24.47 -4.96
CA VAL A 74 -10.52 25.28 -4.83
C VAL A 74 -10.66 26.24 -3.65
N ALA A 75 -11.77 26.97 -3.56
CA ALA A 75 -12.04 27.91 -2.49
C ALA A 75 -12.21 27.21 -1.12
N GLU A 76 -12.98 26.13 -1.07
CA GLU A 76 -13.27 25.39 0.19
C GLU A 76 -12.00 24.80 0.81
N TYR A 77 -11.06 24.32 -0.01
CA TYR A 77 -9.83 23.69 0.45
C TYR A 77 -8.60 24.60 0.37
N GLY A 78 -8.77 25.88 0.01
CA GLY A 78 -7.69 26.86 -0.12
C GLY A 78 -6.59 26.42 -1.09
N LEU A 79 -6.97 25.83 -2.23
CA LEU A 79 -6.01 25.30 -3.19
C LEU A 79 -5.41 26.45 -4.03
N PRO A 80 -4.09 26.43 -4.30
CA PRO A 80 -3.41 27.51 -5.03
C PRO A 80 -3.68 27.49 -6.55
N SER A 81 -4.28 26.42 -7.04
CA SER A 81 -4.67 26.24 -8.45
C SER A 81 -5.89 25.33 -8.52
N ASP A 82 -6.65 25.43 -9.61
CA ASP A 82 -7.70 24.48 -10.00
C ASP A 82 -7.16 23.28 -10.80
N MET A 83 -5.87 23.24 -11.13
CA MET A 83 -5.30 22.23 -12.02
C MET A 83 -4.62 21.09 -11.25
N VAL A 84 -5.06 19.86 -11.53
CA VAL A 84 -4.35 18.63 -11.16
C VAL A 84 -3.57 18.16 -12.38
N ASP A 85 -2.26 18.35 -12.35
CA ASP A 85 -1.38 18.07 -13.50
C ASP A 85 -0.49 16.84 -13.27
N ILE A 86 -0.37 15.98 -14.28
CA ILE A 86 0.57 14.85 -14.32
C ILE A 86 2.03 15.30 -14.38
N GLU A 87 2.30 16.48 -14.94
CA GLU A 87 3.64 17.05 -15.08
C GLU A 87 4.29 17.28 -13.72
N HIS A 88 3.50 17.60 -12.70
CA HIS A 88 3.99 17.72 -11.32
C HIS A 88 4.60 16.39 -10.82
N ILE A 89 4.03 15.25 -11.22
CA ILE A 89 4.47 13.91 -10.83
C ILE A 89 5.66 13.46 -11.70
N GLU A 90 5.65 13.78 -12.99
CA GLU A 90 6.78 13.54 -13.90
C GLU A 90 8.01 14.33 -13.46
N TRP A 91 7.82 15.58 -13.04
CA TRP A 91 8.88 16.42 -12.48
C TRP A 91 9.47 15.79 -11.22
N LEU A 92 8.62 15.36 -10.27
CA LEU A 92 9.08 14.70 -9.04
C LEU A 92 9.92 13.46 -9.34
N GLU A 93 9.50 12.63 -10.30
CA GLU A 93 10.26 11.45 -10.69
C GLU A 93 11.63 11.82 -11.27
N LYS A 94 11.69 12.82 -12.16
CA LYS A 94 12.95 13.32 -12.74
C LYS A 94 13.87 13.91 -11.68
N PHE A 95 13.32 14.72 -10.77
CA PHE A 95 14.05 15.39 -9.70
C PHE A 95 14.83 14.41 -8.82
N GLN A 96 14.19 13.29 -8.46
CA GLN A 96 14.77 12.32 -7.54
C GLN A 96 15.47 11.14 -8.21
N ARG A 97 15.46 11.04 -9.55
CA ARG A 97 15.84 9.80 -10.25
C ARG A 97 17.23 9.30 -9.90
N ASP A 98 18.18 10.22 -9.84
CA ASP A 98 19.60 9.92 -9.64
C ASP A 98 20.03 10.06 -8.18
N ASP A 99 19.07 10.25 -7.26
CA ASP A 99 19.36 10.36 -5.84
C ASP A 99 19.55 8.98 -5.20
N SER A 100 20.51 8.91 -4.27
CA SER A 100 20.73 7.74 -3.43
C SER A 100 19.54 7.49 -2.48
N LEU A 101 18.90 8.57 -2.03
CA LEU A 101 17.74 8.56 -1.15
C LEU A 101 16.59 9.36 -1.75
N GLN A 102 15.73 8.65 -2.47
CA GLN A 102 14.57 9.24 -3.14
C GLN A 102 13.43 9.55 -2.15
N LEU A 103 12.72 10.66 -2.40
CA LEU A 103 11.50 11.03 -1.67
C LEU A 103 10.42 9.94 -1.83
N VAL A 104 10.30 9.36 -3.03
CA VAL A 104 9.34 8.32 -3.42
C VAL A 104 10.04 7.21 -4.22
N PRO A 105 10.76 6.27 -3.57
CA PRO A 105 11.60 5.28 -4.27
C PRO A 105 10.87 4.32 -5.21
N GLY A 106 9.54 4.21 -5.08
CA GLY A 106 8.73 3.31 -5.88
C GLY A 106 8.18 3.94 -7.16
N LEU A 107 8.30 5.27 -7.32
CA LEU A 107 7.74 6.01 -8.45
C LEU A 107 8.74 5.99 -9.61
N THR A 108 8.30 5.53 -10.78
CA THR A 108 9.13 5.47 -12.00
C THR A 108 8.36 6.03 -13.18
N LEU A 109 9.04 6.51 -14.22
CA LEU A 109 8.36 6.92 -15.47
C LEU A 109 7.46 5.83 -16.06
N LYS A 110 7.81 4.56 -15.89
CA LYS A 110 6.98 3.44 -16.37
C LYS A 110 5.61 3.38 -15.71
N ASP A 111 5.49 3.90 -14.49
CA ASP A 111 4.22 3.97 -13.77
C ASP A 111 3.32 5.11 -14.31
N LEU A 112 3.92 6.11 -14.98
CA LEU A 112 3.25 7.26 -15.59
C LEU A 112 2.96 7.03 -17.09
N SER A 113 3.75 6.17 -17.75
CA SER A 113 3.53 5.79 -19.15
C SER A 113 2.37 4.79 -19.29
N SER A 114 1.44 5.06 -20.20
CA SER A 114 0.27 4.23 -20.44
C SER A 114 0.55 3.07 -21.42
N SER A 115 1.42 2.11 -21.06
CA SER A 115 1.55 0.87 -21.85
C SER A 115 0.35 -0.06 -21.63
N HIS A 116 -0.05 -0.86 -22.63
CA HIS A 116 -1.19 -1.78 -22.49
C HIS A 116 -1.06 -2.73 -21.28
N PHE A 117 0.16 -3.21 -20.98
CA PHE A 117 0.41 -4.11 -19.86
C PHE A 117 0.51 -3.42 -18.50
N SER A 118 0.97 -2.15 -18.43
CA SER A 118 1.00 -1.40 -17.17
C SER A 118 -0.40 -0.99 -16.71
N LYS A 119 -1.34 -0.77 -17.64
CA LYS A 119 -2.75 -0.45 -17.35
C LYS A 119 -3.44 -1.50 -16.48
N MET A 120 -3.04 -2.76 -16.60
CA MET A 120 -3.63 -3.87 -15.85
C MET A 120 -3.15 -3.93 -14.39
N LYS A 121 -1.98 -3.34 -14.08
CA LYS A 121 -1.31 -3.49 -12.78
C LYS A 121 -1.76 -2.41 -11.79
N VAL A 122 -2.59 -2.81 -10.82
CA VAL A 122 -3.03 -1.92 -9.71
C VAL A 122 -1.85 -1.32 -8.95
N LYS A 123 -0.75 -2.09 -8.83
CA LYS A 123 0.49 -1.65 -8.18
C LYS A 123 1.07 -0.37 -8.80
N SER A 124 0.92 -0.18 -10.11
CA SER A 124 1.35 1.04 -10.79
C SER A 124 0.55 2.25 -10.30
N SER A 125 -0.78 2.17 -10.30
CA SER A 125 -1.64 3.25 -9.78
C SER A 125 -1.38 3.55 -8.30
N LEU A 126 -1.09 2.53 -7.48
CA LEU A 126 -0.77 2.71 -6.06
C LEU A 126 0.56 3.41 -5.79
N LYS A 127 1.49 3.41 -6.75
CA LYS A 127 2.75 4.16 -6.64
C LYS A 127 2.56 5.63 -7.00
N VAL A 128 1.72 5.90 -8.00
CA VAL A 128 1.40 7.27 -8.45
C VAL A 128 0.48 7.94 -7.42
N VAL A 129 -0.68 7.34 -7.17
CA VAL A 129 -1.70 7.86 -6.24
C VAL A 129 -1.40 7.32 -4.84
N ASN A 130 -0.36 7.87 -4.24
CA ASN A 130 0.20 7.45 -2.97
C ASN A 130 0.28 8.63 -1.98
N PRO A 131 0.03 8.42 -0.66
CA PRO A 131 0.20 9.47 0.33
C PRO A 131 1.63 10.02 0.38
N ARG A 132 2.64 9.19 0.09
CA ARG A 132 4.04 9.59 0.03
C ARG A 132 4.34 10.46 -1.19
N THR A 133 3.71 10.21 -2.34
CA THR A 133 3.80 11.09 -3.52
C THR A 133 3.19 12.46 -3.20
N SER A 134 2.00 12.47 -2.59
CA SER A 134 1.38 13.71 -2.09
C SER A 134 2.30 14.47 -1.12
N ALA A 135 2.86 13.78 -0.12
CA ALA A 135 3.78 14.38 0.85
C ALA A 135 5.06 14.94 0.21
N ALA A 136 5.60 14.25 -0.80
CA ALA A 136 6.78 14.70 -1.53
C ALA A 136 6.50 15.97 -2.35
N LEU A 137 5.36 16.06 -3.02
CA LEU A 137 4.97 17.28 -3.76
C LEU A 137 4.80 18.47 -2.79
N LYS A 138 4.09 18.29 -1.66
CA LYS A 138 3.97 19.33 -0.62
C LYS A 138 5.32 19.72 -0.04
N TYR A 139 6.20 18.75 0.19
CA TYR A 139 7.55 19.01 0.69
C TYR A 139 8.33 19.94 -0.25
N LEU A 140 8.26 19.70 -1.56
CA LEU A 140 8.94 20.53 -2.56
C LEU A 140 8.38 21.96 -2.59
N VAL A 141 7.07 22.13 -2.45
CA VAL A 141 6.42 23.46 -2.35
C VAL A 141 6.92 24.20 -1.12
N VAL A 142 6.88 23.56 0.07
CA VAL A 142 7.31 24.19 1.33
C VAL A 142 8.81 24.55 1.31
N LYS A 143 9.63 23.79 0.57
CA LYS A 143 11.05 24.11 0.35
C LYS A 143 11.29 25.17 -0.73
N GLY A 144 10.26 25.68 -1.40
CA GLY A 144 10.36 26.66 -2.47
C GLY A 144 11.05 26.12 -3.74
N LEU A 145 11.07 24.79 -3.93
CA LEU A 145 11.73 24.15 -5.08
C LEU A 145 10.83 24.06 -6.31
N VAL A 146 9.51 24.18 -6.12
CA VAL A 146 8.49 24.12 -7.17
C VAL A 146 7.38 25.12 -6.87
N PRO A 147 6.58 25.52 -7.87
CA PRO A 147 5.44 26.42 -7.67
C PRO A 147 4.36 25.81 -6.76
N GLU A 148 3.57 26.67 -6.11
CA GLU A 148 2.48 26.28 -5.21
C GLU A 148 1.43 25.38 -5.89
N ALA A 149 1.23 25.49 -7.20
CA ALA A 149 0.29 24.66 -7.97
C ALA A 149 0.49 23.13 -7.77
N PHE A 150 1.70 22.68 -7.40
CA PHE A 150 1.96 21.28 -7.06
C PHE A 150 1.14 20.79 -5.87
N GLU A 151 0.74 21.69 -4.97
CA GLU A 151 -0.09 21.38 -3.81
C GLU A 151 -1.51 20.93 -4.21
N THR A 152 -2.09 21.48 -5.27
CA THR A 152 -3.38 21.04 -5.80
C THR A 152 -3.31 19.58 -6.25
N THR A 153 -2.28 19.20 -7.01
CA THR A 153 -2.05 17.79 -7.37
C THR A 153 -1.84 16.93 -6.13
N ALA A 154 -1.04 17.40 -5.17
CA ALA A 154 -0.79 16.67 -3.93
C ALA A 154 -2.09 16.40 -3.15
N TRP A 155 -2.98 17.39 -3.05
CA TRP A 155 -4.29 17.26 -2.43
C TRP A 155 -5.14 16.22 -3.13
N PHE A 156 -5.25 16.28 -4.46
CA PHE A 156 -6.05 15.33 -5.23
C PHE A 156 -5.57 13.88 -5.06
N LEU A 157 -4.25 13.65 -5.11
CA LEU A 157 -3.67 12.32 -4.86
C LEU A 157 -4.00 11.79 -3.47
N LYS A 158 -4.01 12.66 -2.45
CA LYS A 158 -4.39 12.31 -1.07
C LYS A 158 -5.87 11.95 -0.99
N VAL A 159 -6.75 12.75 -1.61
CA VAL A 159 -8.20 12.50 -1.67
C VAL A 159 -8.49 11.15 -2.31
N MET A 160 -7.88 10.87 -3.46
CA MET A 160 -8.10 9.62 -4.18
C MET A 160 -7.47 8.40 -3.49
N ASN A 161 -6.32 8.56 -2.83
CA ASN A 161 -5.76 7.46 -2.05
C ASN A 161 -6.68 7.09 -0.88
N ARG A 162 -7.21 8.08 -0.16
CA ARG A 162 -8.14 7.85 0.95
C ARG A 162 -9.45 7.23 0.48
N TRP A 163 -9.99 7.68 -0.66
CA TRP A 163 -11.14 7.02 -1.29
C TRP A 163 -10.85 5.53 -1.55
N PHE A 164 -9.72 5.22 -2.18
CA PHE A 164 -9.36 3.84 -2.48
C PHE A 164 -9.18 2.98 -1.23
N GLN A 165 -8.58 3.52 -0.16
CA GLN A 165 -8.50 2.85 1.15
C GLN A 165 -9.89 2.47 1.67
N LEU A 166 -10.82 3.43 1.64
CA LEU A 166 -12.18 3.24 2.14
C LEU A 166 -12.94 2.24 1.30
N MET A 167 -12.76 2.22 -0.03
CA MET A 167 -13.48 1.32 -0.93
C MET A 167 -12.90 -0.10 -0.98
N SER A 168 -11.62 -0.29 -0.62
CA SER A 168 -10.92 -1.58 -0.68
C SER A 168 -10.65 -2.21 0.70
N SER A 169 -11.28 -1.70 1.76
CA SER A 169 -11.00 -2.10 3.14
C SER A 169 -11.48 -3.53 3.46
N ARG A 170 -10.54 -4.40 3.86
CA ARG A 170 -10.80 -5.81 4.24
C ARG A 170 -10.71 -6.09 5.73
N ASN A 171 -10.02 -5.22 6.48
CA ASN A 171 -9.79 -5.40 7.91
C ASN A 171 -10.97 -4.79 8.70
N PRO A 172 -11.58 -5.51 9.66
CA PRO A 172 -12.58 -4.94 10.56
C PRO A 172 -12.16 -3.63 11.24
N GLN A 173 -10.86 -3.41 11.47
CA GLN A 173 -10.33 -2.18 12.09
C GLN A 173 -10.42 -0.95 11.17
N CYS A 174 -10.56 -1.16 9.86
CA CYS A 174 -10.64 -0.13 8.85
C CYS A 174 -11.99 -0.17 8.10
N ALA A 175 -12.94 -0.97 8.59
CA ALA A 175 -14.28 -1.09 8.02
C ALA A 175 -15.12 0.14 8.37
N LEU A 176 -16.14 0.43 7.55
CA LEU A 176 -17.13 1.44 7.91
C LEU A 176 -17.97 0.87 9.05
N GLY A 177 -18.02 1.51 10.21
CA GLY A 177 -18.81 0.98 11.32
C GLY A 177 -18.85 1.89 12.53
N LEU A 178 -19.87 1.69 13.36
CA LEU A 178 -20.23 2.60 14.46
C LEU A 178 -19.35 2.45 15.71
N ARG A 179 -18.33 1.58 15.69
CA ARG A 179 -17.40 1.41 16.82
C ARG A 179 -16.61 2.68 17.14
N LYS A 180 -16.38 3.51 16.13
CA LYS A 180 -15.73 4.81 16.24
C LYS A 180 -16.51 5.80 15.38
N GLU A 181 -17.57 6.35 15.97
CA GLU A 181 -18.54 7.21 15.28
C GLU A 181 -17.87 8.37 14.52
N GLU A 182 -16.92 9.07 15.16
CA GLU A 182 -16.19 10.16 14.51
C GLU A 182 -15.44 9.70 13.23
N VAL A 183 -14.75 8.55 13.30
CA VAL A 183 -14.01 7.99 12.16
C VAL A 183 -14.95 7.53 11.04
N HIS A 184 -16.14 7.05 11.42
CA HIS A 184 -17.18 6.65 10.48
C HIS A 184 -17.77 7.87 9.78
N THR A 185 -18.15 8.92 10.52
CA THR A 185 -18.64 10.19 9.96
C THR A 185 -17.62 10.80 9.01
N GLN A 186 -16.35 10.93 9.42
CA GLN A 186 -15.26 11.42 8.56
C GLN A 186 -15.09 10.57 7.29
N ALA A 187 -15.29 9.25 7.38
CA ALA A 187 -15.23 8.39 6.21
C ALA A 187 -16.39 8.65 5.24
N LEU A 188 -17.62 8.82 5.74
CA LEU A 188 -18.79 9.14 4.92
C LEU A 188 -18.68 10.53 4.28
N GLU A 189 -18.21 11.53 5.03
CA GLU A 189 -17.91 12.88 4.51
C GLU A 189 -16.86 12.83 3.40
N HIS A 190 -15.79 12.05 3.59
CA HIS A 190 -14.77 11.87 2.55
C HIS A 190 -15.35 11.25 1.27
N LEU A 191 -16.22 10.24 1.40
CA LEU A 191 -16.88 9.64 0.23
C LEU A 191 -17.78 10.66 -0.49
N ARG A 192 -18.53 11.49 0.24
CA ARG A 192 -19.34 12.57 -0.34
C ARG A 192 -18.50 13.66 -1.01
N LEU A 193 -17.35 14.02 -0.43
CA LEU A 193 -16.39 14.91 -1.08
C LEU A 193 -15.96 14.36 -2.44
N VAL A 194 -15.61 13.07 -2.51
CA VAL A 194 -15.18 12.45 -3.78
C VAL A 194 -16.29 12.49 -4.82
N ILE A 195 -17.55 12.26 -4.43
CA ILE A 195 -18.70 12.44 -5.34
C ILE A 195 -18.75 13.88 -5.86
N SER A 196 -18.66 14.87 -4.97
CA SER A 196 -18.70 16.29 -5.33
C SER A 196 -17.58 16.64 -6.32
N VAL A 197 -16.34 16.25 -6.01
CA VAL A 197 -15.17 16.48 -6.89
C VAL A 197 -15.41 15.88 -8.27
N PHE A 198 -15.82 14.61 -8.37
CA PHE A 198 -15.97 13.96 -9.67
C PHE A 198 -17.18 14.45 -10.47
N LYS A 199 -18.21 14.97 -9.78
CA LYS A 199 -19.40 15.54 -10.40
C LYS A 199 -19.09 16.85 -11.12
N PHE A 200 -18.23 17.68 -10.52
CA PHE A 200 -17.98 19.04 -11.00
C PHE A 200 -16.61 19.24 -11.65
N MET A 201 -15.67 18.30 -11.51
CA MET A 201 -14.39 18.39 -12.21
C MET A 201 -14.56 18.23 -13.72
N GLU A 202 -13.70 18.92 -14.46
CA GLU A 202 -13.64 18.89 -15.91
C GLU A 202 -12.41 18.11 -16.37
N ILE A 203 -12.62 17.27 -17.39
CA ILE A 203 -11.57 16.50 -18.03
C ILE A 203 -11.57 16.89 -19.51
N PRO A 204 -10.39 17.10 -20.12
CA PRO A 204 -10.28 17.36 -21.56
C PRO A 204 -11.11 16.38 -22.41
N GLY A 205 -11.89 16.93 -23.33
CA GLY A 205 -12.81 16.14 -24.16
C GLY A 205 -14.05 15.63 -23.41
N GLY A 206 -14.48 16.34 -22.36
CA GLY A 206 -15.78 16.18 -21.71
C GLY A 206 -15.89 15.01 -20.73
N TRP A 207 -17.13 14.66 -20.40
CA TRP A 207 -17.46 13.66 -19.39
C TRP A 207 -16.88 12.27 -19.70
N LYS A 208 -16.05 11.74 -18.80
CA LYS A 208 -15.42 10.43 -18.99
C LYS A 208 -16.15 9.33 -18.20
N PRO A 209 -16.14 8.07 -18.66
CA PRO A 209 -16.74 6.95 -17.94
C PRO A 209 -16.21 6.78 -16.51
N VAL A 210 -14.97 7.16 -16.22
CA VAL A 210 -14.42 7.10 -14.86
C VAL A 210 -15.16 8.02 -13.89
N GLN A 211 -15.68 9.16 -14.35
CA GLN A 211 -16.49 10.07 -13.52
C GLN A 211 -17.76 9.41 -13.06
N SER A 212 -18.52 8.85 -14.02
CA SER A 212 -19.72 8.07 -13.71
C SER A 212 -19.41 6.95 -12.71
N HIS A 213 -18.38 6.14 -12.95
CA HIS A 213 -18.13 4.96 -12.13
C HIS A 213 -17.60 5.29 -10.72
N VAL A 214 -16.84 6.37 -10.53
CA VAL A 214 -16.46 6.84 -9.18
C VAL A 214 -17.70 7.25 -8.40
N ILE A 215 -18.57 8.08 -9.00
CA ILE A 215 -19.81 8.52 -8.35
C ILE A 215 -20.70 7.31 -8.06
N PHE A 216 -20.93 6.47 -9.07
CA PHE A 216 -21.80 5.29 -8.99
C PHE A 216 -21.35 4.30 -7.91
N ALA A 217 -20.07 3.93 -7.86
CA ALA A 217 -19.55 3.03 -6.84
C ALA A 217 -19.67 3.64 -5.43
N THR A 218 -19.40 4.94 -5.31
CA THR A 218 -19.41 5.63 -4.02
C THR A 218 -20.84 5.77 -3.47
N GLU A 219 -21.79 6.20 -4.30
CA GLU A 219 -23.21 6.29 -3.94
C GLU A 219 -23.79 4.93 -3.54
N ALA A 220 -23.47 3.88 -4.32
CA ALA A 220 -23.89 2.52 -3.98
C ALA A 220 -23.36 2.08 -2.60
N ILE A 221 -22.09 2.33 -2.29
CA ILE A 221 -21.53 1.99 -0.97
C ILE A 221 -22.17 2.81 0.16
N LEU A 222 -22.45 4.10 -0.04
CA LEU A 222 -23.14 4.92 0.96
C LEU A 222 -24.55 4.39 1.26
N GLU A 223 -25.32 4.02 0.23
CA GLU A 223 -26.65 3.44 0.43
C GLU A 223 -26.62 2.03 1.06
N ILE A 224 -25.69 1.18 0.61
CA ILE A 224 -25.51 -0.17 1.18
C ILE A 224 -25.11 -0.07 2.65
N GLU A 225 -24.20 0.84 2.99
CA GLU A 225 -23.79 1.11 4.36
C GLU A 225 -24.98 1.50 5.22
N ASN A 226 -25.76 2.50 4.80
CA ASN A 226 -26.93 2.94 5.53
C ASN A 226 -27.97 1.81 5.68
N HIS A 227 -28.19 1.02 4.63
CA HIS A 227 -29.09 -0.13 4.69
C HIS A 227 -28.62 -1.19 5.68
N LEU A 228 -27.36 -1.62 5.60
CA LEU A 228 -26.86 -2.71 6.43
C LEU A 228 -26.64 -2.24 7.88
N ILE A 229 -26.04 -1.09 8.09
CA ILE A 229 -25.70 -0.62 9.43
C ILE A 229 -26.93 -0.03 10.12
N ASN A 230 -27.60 0.96 9.51
CA ASN A 230 -28.67 1.68 10.20
C ASN A 230 -30.01 0.92 10.18
N GLN A 231 -30.35 0.26 9.07
CA GLN A 231 -31.65 -0.44 8.94
C GLN A 231 -31.58 -1.89 9.40
N LYS A 232 -30.52 -2.63 9.02
CA LYS A 232 -30.34 -4.06 9.38
C LYS A 232 -29.50 -4.29 10.64
N LYS A 233 -28.96 -3.23 11.25
CA LYS A 233 -28.21 -3.27 12.53
C LYS A 233 -26.93 -4.12 12.48
N TYR A 234 -26.26 -4.16 11.32
CA TYR A 234 -24.90 -4.71 11.25
C TYR A 234 -23.91 -3.77 11.93
N GLU A 235 -22.89 -4.35 12.59
CA GLU A 235 -21.90 -3.59 13.36
C GLU A 235 -20.93 -2.79 12.46
N PHE A 236 -20.59 -3.35 11.30
CA PHE A 236 -19.66 -2.74 10.34
C PHE A 236 -19.85 -3.34 8.94
N LEU A 237 -19.35 -2.62 7.93
CA LEU A 237 -19.30 -3.00 6.52
C LEU A 237 -17.85 -3.05 6.02
N LYS A 238 -17.45 -4.22 5.51
CA LYS A 238 -16.15 -4.38 4.82
C LYS A 238 -16.31 -4.10 3.34
N THR A 239 -16.04 -2.88 2.93
CA THR A 239 -16.15 -2.43 1.53
C THR A 239 -15.30 -3.23 0.55
N GLY A 240 -14.19 -3.83 1.00
CA GLY A 240 -13.36 -4.69 0.16
C GLY A 240 -14.03 -5.99 -0.32
N THR A 241 -15.23 -6.33 0.18
CA THR A 241 -16.05 -7.42 -0.38
C THR A 241 -16.83 -6.99 -1.63
N PHE A 242 -16.92 -5.70 -1.92
CA PHE A 242 -17.55 -5.17 -3.14
C PHE A 242 -16.49 -4.93 -4.23
N THR A 243 -15.58 -5.89 -4.38
CA THR A 243 -14.51 -5.89 -5.41
C THR A 243 -14.56 -7.20 -6.19
N THR A 244 -14.05 -7.20 -7.43
CA THR A 244 -13.96 -8.41 -8.26
C THR A 244 -12.70 -9.25 -7.97
N ASP A 245 -11.85 -8.83 -7.01
CA ASP A 245 -10.61 -9.52 -6.63
C ASP A 245 -10.81 -11.02 -6.34
N VAL A 246 -11.95 -11.42 -5.75
CA VAL A 246 -12.23 -12.84 -5.49
C VAL A 246 -12.34 -13.65 -6.78
N VAL A 247 -12.98 -13.07 -7.80
CA VAL A 247 -13.11 -13.68 -9.14
C VAL A 247 -11.74 -13.69 -9.84
N GLU A 248 -10.98 -12.60 -9.74
CA GLU A 248 -9.62 -12.53 -10.30
C GLU A 248 -8.67 -13.56 -9.66
N ASN A 249 -8.82 -13.84 -8.36
CA ASN A 249 -8.04 -14.88 -7.69
C ASN A 249 -8.39 -16.28 -8.19
N ILE A 250 -9.68 -16.58 -8.36
CA ILE A 250 -10.13 -17.85 -8.93
C ILE A 250 -9.56 -18.01 -10.34
N ASN A 251 -9.63 -16.97 -11.16
CA ASN A 251 -9.03 -16.96 -12.50
C ASN A 251 -7.51 -17.20 -12.45
N SER A 252 -6.83 -16.63 -11.47
CA SER A 252 -5.39 -16.84 -11.26
C SER A 252 -5.07 -18.29 -10.88
N CYS A 253 -5.86 -18.90 -10.00
CA CYS A 253 -5.73 -20.32 -9.65
C CYS A 253 -5.96 -21.23 -10.85
N ILE A 254 -6.96 -20.92 -11.70
CA ILE A 254 -7.21 -21.65 -12.94
C ILE A 254 -6.01 -21.55 -13.90
N ARG A 255 -5.34 -20.39 -13.95
CA ARG A 255 -4.22 -20.11 -14.88
C ARG A 255 -2.85 -20.55 -14.39
N ILE A 256 -2.71 -21.04 -13.15
CA ILE A 256 -1.40 -21.30 -12.53
C ILE A 256 -0.49 -22.26 -13.31
N ARG A 257 -1.07 -23.32 -13.92
CA ARG A 257 -0.32 -24.31 -14.73
C ARG A 257 -0.23 -23.93 -16.20
N ASN A 258 -1.30 -23.36 -16.75
CA ASN A 258 -1.36 -22.90 -18.13
C ASN A 258 -2.01 -21.52 -18.11
N PRO A 259 -1.28 -20.45 -18.47
CA PRO A 259 -1.82 -19.08 -18.48
C PRO A 259 -3.02 -18.88 -19.42
N ASN A 260 -3.15 -19.74 -20.45
CA ASN A 260 -4.20 -19.72 -21.46
C ASN A 260 -4.88 -21.10 -21.56
N PRO A 261 -5.67 -21.51 -20.55
CA PRO A 261 -6.35 -22.79 -20.57
C PRO A 261 -7.46 -22.84 -21.61
N THR A 262 -7.64 -24.00 -22.24
CA THR A 262 -8.81 -24.30 -23.06
C THR A 262 -10.10 -24.31 -22.20
N PRO A 263 -11.29 -24.20 -22.79
CA PRO A 263 -12.56 -24.28 -22.04
C PRO A 263 -12.70 -25.56 -21.21
N LEU A 264 -12.23 -26.70 -21.72
CA LEU A 264 -12.26 -27.97 -21.00
C LEU A 264 -11.31 -27.96 -19.80
N GLU A 265 -10.09 -27.44 -19.96
CA GLU A 265 -9.15 -27.27 -18.85
C GLU A 265 -9.71 -26.31 -17.79
N CYS A 266 -10.31 -25.20 -18.20
CA CYS A 266 -10.95 -24.25 -17.30
C CYS A 266 -12.06 -24.92 -16.48
N LYS A 267 -12.98 -25.64 -17.14
CA LYS A 267 -14.07 -26.38 -16.48
C LYS A 267 -13.53 -27.42 -15.49
N THR A 268 -12.55 -28.22 -15.89
CA THR A 268 -11.96 -29.26 -15.02
C THR A 268 -11.26 -28.65 -13.82
N ARG A 269 -10.48 -27.58 -14.02
CA ARG A 269 -9.79 -26.88 -12.93
C ARG A 269 -10.77 -26.20 -11.98
N LEU A 270 -11.82 -25.55 -12.50
CA LEU A 270 -12.88 -24.96 -11.67
C LEU A 270 -13.61 -26.03 -10.86
N LYS A 271 -13.90 -27.20 -11.44
CA LYS A 271 -14.47 -28.35 -10.71
C LYS A 271 -13.56 -28.78 -9.57
N HIS A 272 -12.25 -28.89 -9.80
CA HIS A 272 -11.29 -29.24 -8.75
C HIS A 272 -11.21 -28.17 -7.65
N ILE A 273 -11.17 -26.89 -8.01
CA ILE A 273 -11.20 -25.78 -7.04
C ILE A 273 -12.46 -25.88 -6.17
N ALA A 274 -13.63 -26.05 -6.79
CA ALA A 274 -14.89 -26.18 -6.07
C ALA A 274 -14.88 -27.38 -5.10
N ILE A 275 -14.48 -28.57 -5.56
CA ILE A 275 -14.39 -29.77 -4.72
C ILE A 275 -13.41 -29.55 -3.55
N SER A 276 -12.23 -28.99 -3.82
CA SER A 276 -11.20 -28.75 -2.79
C SER A 276 -11.67 -27.81 -1.68
N GLN A 277 -12.50 -26.81 -2.00
CA GLN A 277 -13.05 -25.88 -1.02
C GLN A 277 -14.03 -26.57 -0.04
N PHE A 278 -14.71 -27.63 -0.48
CA PHE A 278 -15.60 -28.43 0.38
C PHE A 278 -14.87 -29.57 1.11
N GLN A 279 -13.66 -29.92 0.70
CA GLN A 279 -12.83 -30.98 1.31
C GLN A 279 -11.92 -30.50 2.45
N MET A 280 -11.99 -29.21 2.85
CA MET A 280 -11.16 -28.68 3.92
C MET A 280 -11.33 -29.46 5.24
N LYS A 281 -10.21 -29.88 5.84
CA LYS A 281 -10.17 -30.59 7.14
C LYS A 281 -11.05 -29.92 8.20
N ILE A 282 -11.94 -30.71 8.77
CA ILE A 282 -12.59 -30.36 10.04
C ILE A 282 -11.54 -30.58 11.14
N ASN A 283 -11.01 -29.50 11.72
CA ASN A 283 -9.97 -29.54 12.75
C ASN A 283 -10.34 -30.31 14.04
N SER A 284 -11.59 -30.81 14.14
CA SER A 284 -12.12 -31.57 15.27
C SER A 284 -12.64 -32.97 14.88
N SER A 285 -12.36 -33.45 13.66
CA SER A 285 -12.75 -34.79 13.22
C SER A 285 -11.89 -35.85 13.90
N SER A 286 -12.51 -36.85 14.52
CA SER A 286 -11.87 -38.04 15.09
C SER A 286 -11.57 -39.13 14.07
N TYR A 287 -11.91 -38.93 12.79
CA TYR A 287 -11.56 -39.85 11.72
C TYR A 287 -10.09 -39.66 11.31
N ASN A 288 -9.36 -40.77 11.22
CA ASN A 288 -8.04 -40.80 10.59
C ASN A 288 -8.20 -40.27 9.15
N TYR A 289 -7.58 -39.14 8.90
CA TYR A 289 -7.52 -38.57 7.57
C TYR A 289 -6.56 -39.43 6.77
N ASP A 290 -7.07 -40.28 5.87
CA ASP A 290 -6.27 -40.91 4.82
C ASP A 290 -5.75 -39.80 3.92
N GLY A 291 -4.59 -39.26 4.29
CA GLY A 291 -3.93 -38.17 3.62
C GLY A 291 -3.46 -38.61 2.25
N ALA A 292 -4.33 -38.52 1.26
CA ALA A 292 -3.89 -37.97 -0.01
C ALA A 292 -3.33 -36.58 0.34
N GLU A 293 -2.02 -36.41 0.18
CA GLU A 293 -1.35 -35.10 0.22
C GLU A 293 -2.26 -34.07 -0.43
N ASP A 294 -2.43 -32.91 0.22
CA ASP A 294 -3.21 -31.81 -0.37
C ASP A 294 -2.73 -31.66 -1.81
N TYR A 295 -3.61 -31.84 -2.80
CA TYR A 295 -3.24 -31.75 -4.22
C TYR A 295 -2.58 -30.39 -4.59
N VAL A 296 -2.66 -29.42 -3.66
CA VAL A 296 -1.99 -28.12 -3.66
C VAL A 296 -0.52 -28.19 -3.22
N ASP A 297 -0.11 -29.12 -2.37
CA ASP A 297 1.30 -29.27 -1.94
C ASP A 297 2.14 -29.98 -3.02
N LEU A 298 1.56 -30.93 -3.75
CA LEU A 298 2.13 -31.50 -4.98
C LEU A 298 2.28 -30.48 -6.12
N LEU A 299 1.68 -29.30 -6.00
CA LEU A 299 1.78 -28.19 -6.96
C LEU A 299 2.92 -27.21 -6.66
N VAL A 300 3.53 -27.24 -5.47
CA VAL A 300 4.44 -26.20 -4.97
C VAL A 300 5.89 -26.66 -4.87
N GLN A 301 6.16 -27.96 -4.79
CA GLN A 301 7.53 -28.48 -4.66
C GLN A 301 8.26 -28.52 -6.02
N SER A 302 8.92 -27.43 -6.38
CA SER A 302 10.10 -27.48 -7.26
C SER A 302 11.10 -26.38 -6.89
N ASN A 303 12.36 -26.82 -6.73
CA ASN A 303 13.60 -26.05 -6.68
C ASN A 303 14.04 -25.49 -5.32
N SER A 304 14.70 -26.34 -4.52
CA SER A 304 15.74 -25.90 -3.59
C SER A 304 16.93 -26.87 -3.66
N SER A 305 17.81 -26.66 -4.63
CA SER A 305 19.15 -27.24 -4.65
C SER A 305 20.08 -26.39 -3.78
N SER A 306 20.56 -26.97 -2.69
CA SER A 306 21.58 -26.39 -1.83
C SER A 306 22.97 -26.66 -2.41
N HIS A 307 23.60 -25.66 -3.01
CA HIS A 307 25.03 -25.68 -3.30
C HIS A 307 25.78 -24.96 -2.16
N SER A 308 26.72 -25.67 -1.55
CA SER A 308 27.69 -25.13 -0.59
C SER A 308 28.89 -24.59 -1.36
N ASP A 309 28.96 -23.27 -1.53
CA ASP A 309 30.12 -22.59 -2.13
C ASP A 309 31.20 -22.29 -1.07
N PRO A 310 32.49 -22.26 -1.44
CA PRO A 310 33.59 -22.02 -0.54
C PRO A 310 33.64 -20.55 -0.09
N GLN A 311 33.86 -20.34 1.22
CA GLN A 311 34.01 -19.01 1.83
C GLN A 311 35.21 -18.27 1.22
N HIS A 312 34.92 -17.26 0.39
CA HIS A 312 35.92 -16.26 0.00
C HIS A 312 36.06 -15.23 1.14
N ASP A 313 37.22 -15.20 1.80
CA ASP A 313 37.55 -14.15 2.77
C ASP A 313 37.66 -12.80 2.04
N PHE A 314 36.78 -11.86 2.41
CA PHE A 314 36.76 -10.51 1.87
C PHE A 314 37.76 -9.63 2.62
N ASP A 315 38.69 -8.98 1.91
CA ASP A 315 39.66 -8.07 2.51
C ASP A 315 39.06 -6.70 2.85
N PHE A 316 38.69 -6.55 4.13
CA PHE A 316 38.15 -5.32 4.70
C PHE A 316 39.16 -4.17 4.79
N SER A 317 40.48 -4.43 4.68
CA SER A 317 41.51 -3.38 4.77
C SER A 317 41.39 -2.33 3.65
N SER A 318 40.76 -2.71 2.53
CA SER A 318 40.49 -1.85 1.38
C SER A 318 39.37 -0.82 1.61
N LEU A 319 38.62 -0.91 2.72
CA LEU A 319 37.53 0.00 3.09
C LEU A 319 38.03 1.04 4.09
N LYS A 320 38.24 2.27 3.62
CA LYS A 320 38.58 3.40 4.48
C LYS A 320 37.31 4.06 5.01
N TRP A 321 37.21 4.20 6.33
CA TRP A 321 36.14 4.97 6.97
C TRP A 321 36.31 6.46 6.69
N ILE A 322 35.26 7.09 6.20
CA ILE A 322 35.17 8.53 6.00
C ILE A 322 34.44 9.10 7.22
N GLY A 323 35.15 9.89 8.03
CA GLY A 323 34.66 10.42 9.31
C GLY A 323 33.73 11.63 9.21
N CYS A 324 33.52 12.16 8.01
CA CYS A 324 32.62 13.28 7.76
C CYS A 324 31.74 13.01 6.53
N VAL A 325 30.55 13.61 6.50
CA VAL A 325 29.69 13.62 5.32
C VAL A 325 29.99 14.91 4.55
N PRO A 326 30.28 14.85 3.24
CA PRO A 326 30.48 16.05 2.43
C PRO A 326 29.28 17.02 2.49
N ASP A 327 29.56 18.31 2.50
CA ASP A 327 28.53 19.37 2.54
C ASP A 327 27.71 19.47 1.24
N ASN A 328 28.15 18.82 0.16
CA ASN A 328 27.50 18.86 -1.15
C ASN A 328 26.27 17.93 -1.27
N ARG A 329 25.90 17.22 -0.20
CA ARG A 329 24.71 16.35 -0.23
C ARG A 329 23.45 17.20 -0.36
N LYS A 330 22.54 16.76 -1.24
CA LYS A 330 21.27 17.47 -1.44
C LYS A 330 20.44 17.43 -0.15
N SER A 331 19.96 18.59 0.30
CA SER A 331 19.24 18.73 1.58
C SER A 331 18.05 17.78 1.74
N HIS A 332 17.34 17.43 0.66
CA HIS A 332 16.19 16.54 0.74
C HIS A 332 16.57 15.07 0.98
N GLU A 333 17.76 14.63 0.57
CA GLU A 333 18.25 13.30 0.90
C GLU A 333 18.49 13.14 2.39
N ASP A 334 18.96 14.21 3.05
CA ASP A 334 19.12 14.26 4.50
C ASP A 334 17.76 14.24 5.22
N ASP A 335 16.74 14.93 4.70
CA ASP A 335 15.37 14.86 5.23
C ASP A 335 14.77 13.44 5.08
N VAL A 336 15.05 12.75 3.97
CA VAL A 336 14.69 11.33 3.77
C VAL A 336 15.47 10.44 4.74
N CYS A 337 16.77 10.67 4.90
CA CYS A 337 17.64 9.92 5.82
C CYS A 337 17.16 10.06 7.27
N TYR A 338 16.83 11.27 7.71
CA TYR A 338 16.28 11.55 9.03
C TYR A 338 15.00 10.75 9.30
N ARG A 339 14.09 10.68 8.31
CA ARG A 339 12.90 9.83 8.38
C ARG A 339 13.24 8.33 8.50
N ILE A 340 14.25 7.86 7.76
CA ILE A 340 14.72 6.46 7.83
C ILE A 340 15.29 6.16 9.23
N CYS A 341 16.03 7.10 9.84
CA CYS A 341 16.55 6.96 11.20
C CYS A 341 15.42 6.69 12.20
N GLY A 342 14.35 7.50 12.16
CA GLY A 342 13.15 7.30 12.98
C GLY A 342 12.49 5.93 12.77
N TYR A 343 12.41 5.48 11.50
CA TYR A 343 11.88 4.15 11.18
C TYR A 343 12.69 3.02 11.82
N VAL A 344 14.02 3.10 11.85
CA VAL A 344 14.86 2.08 12.49
C VAL A 344 14.57 1.98 13.99
N VAL A 345 14.46 3.11 14.69
CA VAL A 345 14.11 3.13 16.12
C VAL A 345 12.74 2.46 16.35
N ILE A 346 11.72 2.83 15.57
CA ILE A 346 10.37 2.23 15.65
C ILE A 346 10.42 0.73 15.38
N SER A 347 11.16 0.30 14.36
CA SER A 347 11.27 -1.11 13.97
C SER A 347 11.87 -1.94 15.10
N LEU A 348 12.94 -1.44 15.74
CA LEU A 348 13.56 -2.09 16.89
C LEU A 348 12.65 -2.16 18.12
N ASN A 349 11.91 -1.09 18.40
CA ASN A 349 10.92 -1.06 19.49
C ASN A 349 9.79 -2.07 19.23
N ARG A 350 9.21 -2.09 18.01
CA ARG A 350 8.14 -3.04 17.63
C ARG A 350 8.59 -4.50 17.69
N ARG A 351 9.86 -4.78 17.40
CA ARG A 351 10.46 -6.12 17.52
C ARG A 351 10.89 -6.47 18.94
N ARG A 352 10.65 -5.60 19.93
CA ARG A 352 11.05 -5.79 21.33
C ARG A 352 12.57 -5.95 21.51
N ILE A 353 13.37 -5.36 20.62
CA ILE A 353 14.84 -5.36 20.70
C ILE A 353 15.32 -4.18 21.58
N LEU A 354 14.63 -3.05 21.48
CA LEU A 354 14.74 -1.93 22.41
C LEU A 354 13.55 -1.98 23.37
N LEU A 355 13.79 -2.40 24.61
CA LEU A 355 12.75 -2.58 25.63
C LEU A 355 12.72 -1.43 26.65
N CYS A 356 13.87 -0.81 26.90
CA CYS A 356 13.99 0.26 27.87
C CYS A 356 13.32 1.54 27.35
N LYS A 357 12.22 1.94 28.00
CA LYS A 357 11.47 3.16 27.66
C LYS A 357 12.32 4.41 27.78
N ASP A 358 13.18 4.48 28.80
CA ASP A 358 14.06 5.64 29.02
C ASP A 358 15.10 5.77 27.91
N CYS A 359 15.69 4.65 27.47
CA CYS A 359 16.58 4.65 26.31
C CYS A 359 15.85 5.15 25.07
N ILE A 360 14.65 4.64 24.79
CA ILE A 360 13.86 5.09 23.63
C ILE A 360 13.55 6.58 23.73
N GLN A 361 13.11 7.07 24.89
CA GLN A 361 12.78 8.48 25.07
C GLN A 361 14.01 9.38 24.88
N LYS A 362 15.19 8.95 25.35
CA LYS A 362 16.46 9.65 25.13
C LYS A 362 16.89 9.71 23.66
N LEU A 363 16.42 8.80 22.80
CA LEU A 363 16.67 8.85 21.36
C LEU A 363 15.72 9.82 20.64
N ARG A 364 14.66 10.28 21.30
CA ARG A 364 13.62 11.12 20.68
C ARG A 364 14.00 12.60 20.78
N HIS A 365 13.90 13.31 19.67
CA HIS A 365 13.99 14.77 19.69
C HIS A 365 12.83 15.35 20.49
N SER A 366 13.15 16.08 21.56
CA SER A 366 12.18 16.66 22.50
C SER A 366 12.28 18.17 22.63
N LYS A 367 13.04 18.85 21.77
CA LYS A 367 13.12 20.32 21.78
C LYS A 367 11.80 20.89 21.24
N GLU A 368 11.42 22.08 21.72
CA GLU A 368 10.23 22.79 21.25
C GLU A 368 10.31 23.09 19.75
N THR A 369 11.51 23.44 19.26
CA THR A 369 11.76 23.63 17.84
C THR A 369 11.90 22.29 17.13
N PRO A 370 11.17 22.06 16.02
CA PRO A 370 11.35 20.86 15.20
C PRO A 370 12.80 20.73 14.71
N HIS A 371 13.28 19.50 14.57
CA HIS A 371 14.60 19.26 14.00
C HIS A 371 14.67 19.82 12.56
N PRO A 372 15.80 20.40 12.10
CA PRO A 372 15.91 21.01 10.77
C PRO A 372 15.51 20.07 9.62
N HIS A 373 15.80 18.78 9.78
CA HIS A 373 15.50 17.73 8.80
C HIS A 373 14.16 17.00 9.02
N SER A 374 13.29 17.51 9.89
CA SER A 374 12.04 16.83 10.26
C SER A 374 10.87 17.07 9.30
N LEU A 375 10.96 18.03 8.38
CA LEU A 375 9.83 18.42 7.53
C LEU A 375 9.21 17.25 6.78
N PHE A 376 10.01 16.47 6.07
CA PHE A 376 9.50 15.31 5.33
C PHE A 376 8.97 14.20 6.25
N LEU A 377 9.55 14.04 7.44
CA LEU A 377 9.03 13.13 8.46
C LEU A 377 7.62 13.55 8.88
N MET A 378 7.40 14.84 9.17
CA MET A 378 6.10 15.38 9.57
C MET A 378 5.05 15.22 8.46
N LEU A 379 5.40 15.56 7.21
CA LEU A 379 4.50 15.41 6.06
C LEU A 379 4.13 13.96 5.75
N THR A 380 4.92 12.99 6.23
CA THR A 380 4.65 11.56 6.06
C THR A 380 4.13 10.87 7.35
N ASP A 381 3.75 11.65 8.37
CA ASP A 381 3.09 11.16 9.58
C ASP A 381 1.58 10.98 9.35
N PHE A 382 1.21 10.04 8.48
CA PHE A 382 -0.19 9.80 8.08
C PHE A 382 -1.09 9.32 9.24
N ILE A 383 -0.48 8.81 10.31
CA ILE A 383 -1.15 8.45 11.56
C ILE A 383 -0.44 9.26 12.63
N PRO A 384 -1.11 10.19 13.32
CA PRO A 384 -0.46 11.08 14.28
C PRO A 384 0.40 10.32 15.29
N GLY A 385 1.67 10.70 15.38
CA GLY A 385 2.65 10.10 16.30
C GLY A 385 3.15 8.72 15.90
N ALA A 386 2.90 8.28 14.66
CA ALA A 386 3.42 7.01 14.16
C ALA A 386 4.88 7.11 13.70
N GLN A 387 5.35 8.31 13.34
CA GLN A 387 6.76 8.59 13.07
C GLN A 387 7.53 8.91 14.36
N PHE A 388 8.86 8.78 14.30
CA PHE A 388 9.74 8.97 15.46
C PHE A 388 10.83 10.00 15.11
N PRO A 389 10.73 11.24 15.61
CA PRO A 389 11.76 12.25 15.41
C PRO A 389 12.97 11.90 16.30
N VAL A 390 14.14 11.70 15.70
CA VAL A 390 15.36 11.30 16.41
C VAL A 390 16.19 12.51 16.83
N ILE A 391 16.95 12.40 17.92
CA ILE A 391 17.96 13.41 18.29
C ILE A 391 19.05 13.54 17.21
N ASP A 392 19.73 14.68 17.19
CA ASP A 392 20.76 14.99 16.19
C ASP A 392 21.92 13.97 16.24
N GLU A 393 22.32 13.52 17.42
CA GLU A 393 23.41 12.54 17.58
C GLU A 393 23.09 11.20 16.89
N VAL A 394 21.83 10.76 16.93
CA VAL A 394 21.37 9.56 16.20
C VAL A 394 21.35 9.83 14.71
N PHE A 395 20.89 11.01 14.30
CA PHE A 395 20.86 11.38 12.89
C PHE A 395 22.27 11.43 12.29
N GLN A 396 23.21 12.16 12.90
CA GLN A 396 24.59 12.27 12.43
C GLN A 396 25.28 10.90 12.37
N LEU A 397 25.08 10.06 13.38
CA LEU A 397 25.61 8.69 13.41
C LEU A 397 25.14 7.88 12.18
N LEU A 398 23.83 7.81 11.96
CA LEU A 398 23.26 6.97 10.91
C LEU A 398 23.47 7.60 9.51
N ARG A 399 23.50 8.93 9.41
CA ARG A 399 23.86 9.67 8.20
C ARG A 399 25.29 9.38 7.77
N LEU A 400 26.23 9.29 8.71
CA LEU A 400 27.63 8.95 8.42
C LEU A 400 27.78 7.50 7.93
N ILE A 401 27.03 6.57 8.54
CA ILE A 401 26.99 5.18 8.08
C ILE A 401 26.42 5.09 6.66
N GLU A 402 25.32 5.81 6.38
CA GLU A 402 24.72 5.86 5.05
C GLU A 402 25.73 6.31 3.98
N HIS A 403 26.47 7.39 4.26
CA HIS A 403 27.49 7.89 3.36
C HIS A 403 28.57 6.84 3.06
N ASN A 404 29.12 6.20 4.09
CA ASN A 404 30.15 5.17 3.92
C ASN A 404 29.61 3.95 3.16
N LEU A 405 28.37 3.52 3.41
CA LEU A 405 27.75 2.42 2.67
C LEU A 405 27.59 2.71 1.18
N ILE A 406 27.21 3.93 0.82
CA ILE A 406 27.11 4.35 -0.59
C ILE A 406 28.50 4.31 -1.25
N VAL A 407 29.52 4.87 -0.60
CA VAL A 407 30.90 4.90 -1.12
C VAL A 407 31.47 3.49 -1.27
N TRP A 408 31.17 2.60 -0.33
CA TRP A 408 31.68 1.23 -0.36
C TRP A 408 30.88 0.29 -1.25
N LEU A 409 29.65 0.65 -1.64
CA LEU A 409 28.72 -0.23 -2.36
C LEU A 409 29.37 -1.00 -3.53
N PRO A 410 30.19 -0.38 -4.41
CA PRO A 410 30.84 -1.11 -5.51
C PRO A 410 31.74 -2.27 -5.04
N LYS A 411 32.34 -2.14 -3.85
CA LYS A 411 33.24 -3.14 -3.26
C LYS A 411 32.48 -4.20 -2.46
N ILE A 412 31.44 -3.80 -1.74
CA ILE A 412 30.74 -4.68 -0.78
C ILE A 412 29.48 -5.35 -1.35
N ARG A 413 29.11 -5.10 -2.62
CA ARG A 413 27.85 -5.62 -3.20
C ARG A 413 27.68 -7.14 -3.14
N HIS A 414 28.78 -7.90 -3.13
CA HIS A 414 28.78 -9.37 -3.06
C HIS A 414 29.07 -9.90 -1.66
N LEU A 415 29.11 -9.05 -0.64
CA LEU A 415 29.47 -9.45 0.70
C LEU A 415 28.36 -10.32 1.32
N GLU A 416 28.68 -11.59 1.59
CA GLU A 416 27.78 -12.52 2.27
C GLU A 416 27.74 -12.28 3.79
N ARG A 417 28.91 -11.97 4.37
CA ARG A 417 29.14 -11.79 5.81
C ARG A 417 29.11 -10.32 6.22
N LEU A 418 27.93 -9.71 6.12
CA LEU A 418 27.72 -8.31 6.52
C LEU A 418 27.96 -8.06 8.03
N ASP A 419 27.78 -9.09 8.86
CA ASP A 419 28.11 -9.07 10.27
C ASP A 419 29.59 -8.72 10.52
N LEU A 420 30.50 -9.29 9.74
CA LEU A 420 31.94 -9.01 9.85
C LEU A 420 32.27 -7.56 9.50
N LEU A 421 31.66 -6.99 8.45
CA LEU A 421 31.82 -5.56 8.13
C LEU A 421 31.38 -4.66 9.29
N ILE A 422 30.25 -5.01 9.91
CA ILE A 422 29.70 -4.21 11.02
C ILE A 422 30.62 -4.27 12.23
N GLU A 423 31.13 -5.45 12.58
CA GLU A 423 31.95 -5.65 13.77
C GLU A 423 33.38 -5.16 13.61
N SER A 424 33.99 -5.36 12.43
CA SER A 424 35.38 -4.98 12.17
C SER A 424 35.58 -3.49 11.87
N ILE A 425 34.60 -2.84 11.22
CA ILE A 425 34.76 -1.46 10.73
C ILE A 425 33.72 -0.53 11.35
N VAL A 426 32.42 -0.82 11.15
CA VAL A 426 31.37 0.18 11.43
C VAL A 426 31.22 0.46 12.93
N LEU A 427 31.22 -0.56 13.78
CA LEU A 427 31.10 -0.38 15.23
C LEU A 427 32.31 0.35 15.84
N PRO A 428 33.57 -0.05 15.56
CA PRO A 428 34.74 0.70 16.02
C PRO A 428 34.74 2.15 15.57
N ALA A 429 34.41 2.41 14.29
CA ALA A 429 34.42 3.76 13.74
C ALA A 429 33.32 4.68 14.31
N THR A 430 32.27 4.09 14.90
CA THR A 430 31.17 4.82 15.55
C THR A 430 31.35 4.91 17.08
N ALA A 431 32.51 4.53 17.60
CA ALA A 431 32.87 4.71 19.01
C ALA A 431 32.70 6.16 19.52
N PRO A 432 33.07 7.22 18.76
CA PRO A 432 32.97 8.61 19.24
C PRO A 432 31.54 9.13 19.51
N PHE A 433 30.50 8.44 19.02
CA PHE A 433 29.12 8.86 19.23
C PHE A 433 28.60 8.42 20.60
N HIS A 434 28.12 9.41 21.37
CA HIS A 434 27.61 9.25 22.72
C HIS A 434 26.09 9.05 22.70
N LEU A 435 25.65 7.79 22.68
CA LEU A 435 24.24 7.41 22.85
C LEU A 435 24.06 6.71 24.21
N PRO A 436 22.82 6.52 24.71
CA PRO A 436 22.58 5.79 25.93
C PRO A 436 23.29 4.42 25.93
N THR A 437 24.22 4.24 26.87
CA THR A 437 25.05 3.02 27.00
C THR A 437 24.26 1.83 27.51
N CYS A 438 23.18 2.10 28.23
CA CYS A 438 22.26 1.12 28.76
C CYS A 438 21.67 0.26 27.62
N HIS A 439 21.80 -1.07 27.71
CA HIS A 439 21.29 -2.07 26.76
C HIS A 439 21.88 -2.05 25.34
N SER A 440 23.10 -1.52 25.15
CA SER A 440 23.81 -1.50 23.84
C SER A 440 22.96 -0.90 22.71
N VAL A 441 22.28 0.21 23.01
CA VAL A 441 21.35 0.87 22.07
C VAL A 441 22.05 1.28 20.78
N LYS A 442 23.26 1.85 20.88
CA LYS A 442 24.08 2.23 19.74
C LYS A 442 24.30 1.05 18.80
N ASP A 443 24.83 -0.05 19.33
CA ASP A 443 25.17 -1.23 18.54
C ASP A 443 23.96 -1.81 17.82
N LYS A 444 22.81 -1.83 18.51
CA LYS A 444 21.52 -2.28 17.94
C LYS A 444 21.06 -1.37 16.81
N LEU A 445 21.18 -0.05 16.96
CA LEU A 445 20.85 0.93 15.91
C LEU A 445 21.76 0.78 14.70
N VAL A 446 23.08 0.76 14.92
CA VAL A 446 24.10 0.60 13.88
C VAL A 446 23.87 -0.70 13.12
N LYS A 447 23.79 -1.85 13.80
CA LYS A 447 23.53 -3.15 13.17
C LYS A 447 22.24 -3.13 12.34
N ALA A 448 21.13 -2.63 12.91
CA ALA A 448 19.85 -2.64 12.21
C ALA A 448 19.81 -1.71 11.00
N PHE A 449 20.38 -0.50 11.12
CA PHE A 449 20.45 0.45 10.02
C PHE A 449 21.34 -0.08 8.89
N THR A 450 22.55 -0.54 9.22
CA THR A 450 23.51 -1.07 8.22
C THR A 450 22.92 -2.26 7.47
N VAL A 451 22.34 -3.24 8.17
CA VAL A 451 21.71 -4.41 7.52
C VAL A 451 20.55 -4.00 6.62
N MET A 452 19.69 -3.09 7.08
CA MET A 452 18.56 -2.63 6.30
C MET A 452 19.01 -1.87 5.04
N ARG A 453 19.95 -0.93 5.18
CA ARG A 453 20.40 -0.09 4.06
C ARG A 453 21.24 -0.86 3.05
N PHE A 454 22.15 -1.71 3.50
CA PHE A 454 22.91 -2.60 2.62
C PHE A 454 21.99 -3.43 1.73
N ARG A 455 20.95 -4.07 2.32
CA ARG A 455 19.98 -4.86 1.54
C ARG A 455 19.20 -4.00 0.55
N GLN A 456 18.83 -2.78 0.90
CA GLN A 456 18.13 -1.88 -0.01
C GLN A 456 19.00 -1.46 -1.19
N LEU A 457 20.27 -1.12 -0.93
CA LEU A 457 21.25 -0.73 -1.95
C LEU A 457 21.60 -1.91 -2.87
N ALA A 458 21.81 -3.10 -2.32
CA ALA A 458 22.07 -4.31 -3.11
C ALA A 458 20.87 -4.68 -4.01
N LEU A 459 19.63 -4.54 -3.51
CA LEU A 459 18.43 -4.80 -4.31
C LEU A 459 18.21 -3.77 -5.43
N SER A 460 18.54 -2.50 -5.21
CA SER A 460 18.43 -1.48 -6.27
C SER A 460 19.38 -1.79 -7.43
N ASP A 461 20.60 -2.25 -7.14
CA ASP A 461 21.63 -2.54 -8.15
C ASP A 461 21.27 -3.76 -9.02
N LEU A 462 20.65 -4.79 -8.42
CA LEU A 462 20.13 -5.96 -9.15
C LEU A 462 18.96 -5.62 -10.08
N SER A 463 18.12 -4.66 -9.68
CA SER A 463 16.96 -4.24 -10.48
C SER A 463 17.34 -3.46 -11.76
N SER A 464 18.55 -2.91 -11.81
CA SER A 464 19.15 -2.33 -13.01
C SER A 464 19.62 -3.38 -14.01
N THR A 465 20.08 -4.54 -13.54
CA THR A 465 20.80 -5.55 -14.33
C THR A 465 19.92 -6.71 -14.83
N GLU A 466 18.83 -7.06 -14.15
CA GLU A 466 17.95 -8.17 -14.57
C GLU A 466 16.53 -7.70 -14.97
N LYS A 467 16.33 -7.48 -16.27
CA LYS A 467 14.99 -7.36 -16.89
C LYS A 467 14.79 -8.41 -17.97
N ASN A 468 14.81 -9.69 -17.60
CA ASN A 468 14.25 -10.75 -18.44
C ASN A 468 12.83 -11.11 -17.99
N SER A 469 11.90 -10.91 -18.91
CA SER A 469 10.45 -10.99 -18.76
C SER A 469 9.95 -12.42 -18.97
N SER A 470 9.59 -13.16 -17.92
CA SER A 470 8.93 -14.47 -18.13
C SER A 470 7.85 -14.88 -17.12
N SER A 471 7.45 -14.05 -16.16
CA SER A 471 6.33 -14.38 -15.25
C SER A 471 5.34 -13.22 -15.04
N SER A 472 4.71 -12.75 -16.11
CA SER A 472 3.88 -11.52 -16.09
C SER A 472 2.39 -11.69 -15.76
N LEU A 473 1.89 -12.90 -15.49
CA LEU A 473 0.44 -13.18 -15.49
C LEU A 473 -0.20 -13.54 -14.14
N ALA A 474 0.55 -13.58 -13.04
CA ALA A 474 -0.02 -13.81 -11.71
C ALA A 474 -0.26 -12.49 -10.97
N SER A 475 -1.45 -11.89 -11.13
CA SER A 475 -1.89 -10.77 -10.29
C SER A 475 -2.35 -11.29 -8.92
N LYS A 476 -1.54 -11.09 -7.88
CA LYS A 476 -1.97 -11.30 -6.49
C LYS A 476 -2.75 -10.07 -6.00
N THR A 477 -3.80 -10.29 -5.18
CA THR A 477 -4.75 -9.24 -4.75
C THR A 477 -4.14 -7.92 -4.31
N ALA A 478 -4.74 -6.80 -4.73
CA ALA A 478 -4.34 -5.46 -4.33
C ALA A 478 -4.57 -5.21 -2.82
N GLY A 479 -5.66 -5.75 -2.27
CA GLY A 479 -6.00 -5.59 -0.85
C GLY A 479 -4.99 -6.25 0.11
N GLY A 480 -4.36 -7.36 -0.27
CA GLY A 480 -3.31 -8.01 0.51
C GLY A 480 -1.99 -7.21 0.51
N HIS A 481 -1.63 -6.62 -0.64
CA HIS A 481 -0.42 -5.80 -0.77
C HIS A 481 -0.53 -4.45 -0.06
N TYR A 482 -1.72 -3.83 -0.01
CA TYR A 482 -1.96 -2.56 0.67
C TYR A 482 -1.67 -2.64 2.18
N LEU A 483 -2.04 -3.75 2.82
CA LEU A 483 -1.77 -4.01 4.24
C LEU A 483 -0.35 -4.54 4.47
N ALA A 484 0.21 -5.36 3.57
CA ALA A 484 1.58 -5.85 3.70
C ALA A 484 2.64 -4.73 3.67
N HIS A 485 2.35 -3.62 2.97
CA HIS A 485 3.22 -2.43 2.95
C HIS A 485 3.06 -1.53 4.19
N ASN A 486 1.90 -1.55 4.85
CA ASN A 486 1.59 -0.61 5.95
C ASN A 486 1.60 -1.27 7.35
N TYR A 487 1.42 -2.59 7.45
CA TYR A 487 1.32 -3.33 8.70
C TYR A 487 1.89 -4.75 8.59
N ARG A 488 3.19 -4.92 8.85
CA ARG A 488 3.70 -6.22 9.34
C ARG A 488 3.60 -6.23 10.87
N ARG A 489 2.61 -6.95 11.42
CA ARG A 489 2.72 -7.46 12.80
C ARG A 489 3.48 -8.79 12.77
N PRO A 490 4.31 -9.10 13.77
CA PRO A 490 4.83 -10.44 13.96
C PRO A 490 3.66 -11.39 14.26
N THR A 491 3.62 -12.53 13.60
CA THR A 491 2.87 -13.71 14.06
C THR A 491 3.53 -14.20 15.34
N SER A 492 3.05 -13.76 16.49
CA SER A 492 3.29 -14.46 17.76
C SER A 492 2.20 -15.50 17.93
N GLN A 493 2.60 -16.75 18.15
CA GLN A 493 1.75 -17.85 18.57
C GLN A 493 0.86 -17.39 19.74
N ILE A 494 -0.45 -17.40 19.54
CA ILE A 494 -1.44 -17.16 20.59
C ILE A 494 -1.74 -18.52 21.22
N THR A 495 -1.32 -18.71 22.46
CA THR A 495 -1.81 -19.81 23.31
C THR A 495 -3.30 -19.61 23.61
N PRO A 496 -4.12 -20.68 23.59
CA PRO A 496 -5.56 -20.54 23.74
C PRO A 496 -5.94 -20.27 25.21
N ARG A 497 -6.56 -19.12 25.48
CA ARG A 497 -7.31 -18.90 26.73
C ARG A 497 -8.69 -19.57 26.62
N ARG A 498 -9.03 -20.36 27.66
CA ARG A 498 -10.36 -20.96 27.91
C ARG A 498 -11.48 -19.92 27.78
N LYS A 499 -12.52 -20.26 27.02
CA LYS A 499 -13.77 -19.49 26.92
C LYS A 499 -14.78 -19.97 27.97
N GLN A 500 -15.43 -19.04 28.65
CA GLN A 500 -16.76 -19.23 29.23
C GLN A 500 -17.85 -18.95 28.16
N PRO A 501 -19.06 -19.51 28.30
CA PRO A 501 -20.07 -19.44 27.26
C PRO A 501 -20.87 -18.13 27.34
N ALA A 502 -21.01 -17.46 26.20
CA ALA A 502 -22.03 -16.43 26.00
C ALA A 502 -22.89 -16.84 24.80
N ALA A 503 -24.19 -16.92 25.06
CA ALA A 503 -25.24 -17.20 24.09
C ALA A 503 -25.51 -15.99 23.17
N SER A 504 -26.23 -16.27 22.07
CA SER A 504 -26.95 -15.35 21.18
C SER A 504 -26.32 -15.08 19.80
N LEU A 505 -27.10 -15.56 18.82
CA LEU A 505 -27.07 -15.47 17.35
C LEU A 505 -25.97 -14.63 16.67
N LYS A 506 -25.04 -15.34 16.02
CA LYS A 506 -24.28 -14.80 14.88
C LYS A 506 -24.97 -15.22 13.58
N ARG A 507 -25.56 -14.25 12.87
CA ARG A 507 -25.89 -14.41 11.45
C ARG A 507 -24.59 -14.30 10.65
N THR A 508 -24.00 -15.45 10.34
CA THR A 508 -22.89 -15.56 9.39
C THR A 508 -23.45 -15.35 7.98
N ILE A 509 -22.87 -14.41 7.24
CA ILE A 509 -23.10 -14.28 5.79
C ILE A 509 -22.39 -15.46 5.13
N LEU A 510 -23.18 -16.38 4.59
CA LEU A 510 -22.71 -17.47 3.72
C LEU A 510 -22.66 -16.95 2.28
N TYR A 511 -21.51 -17.11 1.64
CA TYR A 511 -21.34 -16.87 0.21
C TYR A 511 -21.83 -18.08 -0.56
N PHE A 512 -22.61 -17.85 -1.61
CA PHE A 512 -22.81 -18.80 -2.71
C PHE A 512 -22.30 -18.14 -3.99
N PHE A 513 -21.54 -18.90 -4.78
CA PHE A 513 -20.90 -18.47 -6.02
C PHE A 513 -21.90 -18.24 -7.16
#